data_AF-A0A812QRA2-F1
#
_entry.id   AF-A0A812QRA2-F1
#
_cell.length_a   1.000
_cell.length_b   1.000
_cell.length_c   1.000
_cell.angle_alpha   90.00
_cell.angle_beta   90.00
_cell.angle_gamma   90.00
#
_symmetry.space_group_name_H-M   'P 1'
#
loop_
_entity.id
_entity.type
_entity.pdbx_description
1 polymer ?
#
loop_
_entity_poly.entity_id
_entity_poly.type
_entity_poly.pdbx_seq_one_letter_code
_entity_poly.pdbx_strand_id
1 'polypeptide(L)'
;MAQIVEASKEPVPAEAPAVPVEEATIPVKVLNLAGREVLACHLHAGSTVHEIKTQVALAGGPDVRLQMLSFDGCVLKDATTCHALGWTAAEPATLTMTRVLPDVDKCLAGLMDPFYKKKPSRLSLMELHTLCCHCKDIFLSEPMLLEPDPPLVIVGRLHGYFDQLVKLLERCGGLPDTHYLFLGGYVNKGKRSIDTITLLFTFKSMYPDSLFLLRGCDEDASMCRYYGFYEECQRQFNIKLWKAFVEAFNCMPVCALIRGKIFCVSSGLSPDMTDLACIRQLKRPYHVPENGLLCDLLWGVPEEQGGWSKGPFDISYAFGEDVVKRFVEEMGLELIVRGNQHVVDGGYAYFADEKMVSIWSIYSWDWDEPHYDNHAAVVKISDHLGVDFEVFDKVSSAGLGFARRPRQDLG
;
A
#
# COMPACT_ATOMS: atom_id res chain seq x y z
N MET A 1 83.82 -60.67 21.27
CA MET A 1 82.45 -60.75 21.82
C MET A 1 81.75 -59.44 21.53
N ALA A 2 80.74 -59.47 20.65
CA ALA A 2 79.54 -58.61 20.60
C ALA A 2 79.01 -58.64 19.15
N GLN A 3 77.94 -59.40 18.93
CA GLN A 3 77.10 -59.34 17.74
C GLN A 3 76.29 -58.04 17.78
N ILE A 4 76.11 -57.39 16.63
CA ILE A 4 75.02 -56.43 16.42
C ILE A 4 74.28 -56.87 15.16
N VAL A 5 72.98 -57.04 15.35
CA VAL A 5 71.98 -57.57 14.42
C VAL A 5 71.52 -56.43 13.51
N GLU A 6 71.61 -56.59 12.18
CA GLU A 6 70.94 -55.71 11.22
C GLU A 6 69.46 -56.06 11.16
N ALA A 7 68.60 -55.10 11.53
CA ALA A 7 67.15 -55.21 11.43
C ALA A 7 66.68 -54.72 10.04
N SER A 8 66.00 -55.61 9.32
CA SER A 8 65.32 -55.37 8.05
C SER A 8 64.24 -54.29 8.20
N LYS A 9 64.28 -53.25 7.35
CA LYS A 9 63.18 -52.28 7.20
C LYS A 9 62.12 -52.84 6.26
N GLU A 10 60.91 -53.07 6.76
CA GLU A 10 59.72 -53.27 5.92
C GLU A 10 59.31 -51.96 5.22
N PRO A 11 58.79 -52.01 3.98
CA PRO A 11 58.30 -50.82 3.29
C PRO A 11 56.93 -50.40 3.84
N VAL A 12 56.80 -49.11 4.13
CA VAL A 12 55.53 -48.45 4.50
C VAL A 12 54.59 -48.49 3.30
N PRO A 13 53.32 -48.92 3.43
CA PRO A 13 52.38 -48.92 2.32
C PRO A 13 52.01 -47.46 1.96
N ALA A 14 52.05 -47.14 0.67
CA ALA A 14 51.64 -45.85 0.15
C ALA A 14 50.14 -45.62 0.42
N GLU A 15 49.81 -44.49 1.06
CA GLU A 15 48.42 -44.02 1.17
C GLU A 15 47.84 -43.83 -0.23
N ALA A 16 46.73 -44.53 -0.50
CA ALA A 16 45.94 -44.30 -1.70
C ALA A 16 45.39 -42.85 -1.68
N PRO A 17 45.35 -42.15 -2.82
CA PRO A 17 44.78 -40.81 -2.87
C PRO A 17 43.31 -40.87 -2.47
N ALA A 18 42.91 -40.03 -1.52
CA ALA A 18 41.52 -39.87 -1.12
C ALA A 18 40.67 -39.57 -2.36
N VAL A 19 39.76 -40.48 -2.69
CA VAL A 19 38.70 -40.25 -3.68
C VAL A 19 37.91 -39.03 -3.18
N PRO A 20 37.67 -37.99 -4.01
CA PRO A 20 36.81 -36.89 -3.61
C PRO A 20 35.45 -37.49 -3.26
N VAL A 21 35.00 -37.32 -2.02
CA VAL A 21 33.61 -37.64 -1.67
C VAL A 21 32.77 -36.66 -2.50
N GLU A 22 32.11 -37.15 -3.54
CA GLU A 22 31.09 -36.37 -4.25
C GLU A 22 30.09 -35.91 -3.20
N GLU A 23 30.07 -34.61 -2.90
CA GLU A 23 29.09 -34.05 -1.99
C GLU A 23 27.70 -34.36 -2.54
N ALA A 24 26.92 -35.12 -1.78
CA ALA A 24 25.59 -35.51 -2.17
C ALA A 24 24.74 -34.26 -2.44
N THR A 25 24.24 -34.13 -3.67
CA THR A 25 23.42 -32.99 -4.07
C THR A 25 21.94 -33.24 -3.80
N ILE A 26 21.23 -32.21 -3.37
CA ILE A 26 19.82 -32.23 -3.01
C ILE A 26 19.02 -31.83 -4.26
N PRO A 27 18.12 -32.68 -4.77
CA PRO A 27 17.24 -32.31 -5.88
C PRO A 27 16.19 -31.32 -5.37
N VAL A 28 16.09 -30.16 -6.01
CA VAL A 28 15.12 -29.11 -5.67
C VAL A 28 14.29 -28.75 -6.89
N LYS A 29 12.97 -28.73 -6.71
CA LYS A 29 12.01 -28.23 -7.70
C LYS A 29 11.28 -27.03 -7.18
N VAL A 30 11.13 -26.00 -8.00
CA VAL A 30 10.31 -24.82 -7.70
C VAL A 30 9.11 -24.83 -8.63
N LEU A 31 7.91 -24.87 -8.07
CA LEU A 31 6.65 -24.78 -8.79
C LEU A 31 6.04 -23.40 -8.58
N ASN A 32 5.30 -22.89 -9.55
CA ASN A 32 4.43 -21.73 -9.31
C ASN A 32 3.12 -22.16 -8.64
N LEU A 33 2.27 -21.19 -8.27
CA LEU A 33 0.96 -21.46 -7.68
C LEU A 33 0.01 -22.32 -8.55
N ALA A 34 0.24 -22.38 -9.86
CA ALA A 34 -0.53 -23.24 -10.77
C ALA A 34 0.05 -24.67 -10.88
N GLY A 35 1.03 -25.01 -10.05
CA GLY A 35 1.71 -26.31 -10.05
C GLY A 35 2.66 -26.52 -11.24
N ARG A 36 2.98 -25.47 -12.01
CA ARG A 36 3.92 -25.58 -13.14
C ARG A 36 5.35 -25.38 -12.65
N GLU A 37 6.25 -26.22 -13.15
CA GLU A 37 7.69 -26.14 -12.85
C GLU A 37 8.28 -24.83 -13.41
N VAL A 38 8.95 -24.09 -12.53
CA VAL A 38 9.68 -22.85 -12.82
C VAL A 38 11.17 -23.13 -12.88
N LEU A 39 11.66 -24.01 -12.00
CA LEU A 39 13.05 -24.43 -11.91
C LEU A 39 13.12 -25.87 -11.42
N ALA A 40 14.05 -26.65 -11.97
CA ALA A 40 14.55 -27.89 -11.37
C ALA A 40 16.08 -27.83 -11.34
N CYS A 41 16.67 -28.00 -10.16
CA CYS A 41 18.11 -27.87 -9.95
C CYS A 41 18.60 -28.84 -8.87
N HIS A 42 19.92 -28.96 -8.75
CA HIS A 42 20.58 -29.72 -7.68
C HIS A 42 21.43 -28.76 -6.86
N LEU A 43 21.34 -28.83 -5.54
CA LEU A 43 21.99 -27.90 -4.62
C LEU A 43 22.78 -28.63 -3.54
N HIS A 44 23.77 -27.94 -2.97
CA HIS A 44 24.55 -28.48 -1.85
C HIS A 44 23.80 -28.21 -0.54
N ALA A 45 24.11 -28.99 0.50
CA ALA A 45 23.48 -28.81 1.82
C ALA A 45 23.67 -27.40 2.41
N GLY A 46 24.79 -26.74 2.07
CA GLY A 46 25.09 -25.36 2.46
C GLY A 46 24.38 -24.29 1.63
N SER A 47 23.74 -24.64 0.52
CA SER A 47 23.06 -23.67 -0.34
C SER A 47 21.91 -23.00 0.40
N THR A 48 21.74 -21.71 0.13
CA THR A 48 20.72 -20.88 0.79
C THR A 48 19.47 -20.74 -0.06
N VAL A 49 18.37 -20.33 0.57
CA VAL A 49 17.14 -19.94 -0.16
C VAL A 49 17.41 -18.79 -1.13
N HIS A 50 18.32 -17.87 -0.80
CA HIS A 50 18.76 -16.81 -1.71
C HIS A 50 19.41 -17.36 -3.00
N GLU A 51 20.23 -18.41 -2.90
CA GLU A 51 20.81 -19.10 -4.06
C GLU A 51 19.73 -19.74 -4.94
N ILE A 52 18.71 -20.37 -4.33
CA ILE A 52 17.57 -20.93 -5.06
C ILE A 52 16.87 -19.83 -5.85
N LYS A 53 16.56 -18.70 -5.20
CA LYS A 53 15.93 -17.55 -5.84
C LYS A 53 16.79 -16.99 -6.97
N THR A 54 18.11 -16.96 -6.79
CA THR A 54 19.07 -16.55 -7.83
C THR A 54 18.98 -17.46 -9.06
N GLN A 55 18.92 -18.78 -8.87
CA GLN A 55 18.75 -19.71 -9.99
C GLN A 55 17.39 -19.58 -10.68
N VAL A 56 16.31 -19.32 -9.92
CA VAL A 56 14.99 -19.04 -10.49
C VAL A 56 15.05 -17.80 -11.40
N ALA A 57 15.71 -16.72 -10.94
CA ALA A 57 15.87 -15.51 -11.73
C ALA A 57 16.68 -15.76 -13.02
N LEU A 58 17.78 -16.52 -12.93
CA LEU A 58 18.61 -16.90 -14.08
C LEU A 58 17.86 -17.78 -15.09
N ALA A 59 16.90 -18.59 -14.62
CA ALA A 59 16.03 -19.41 -15.47
C ALA A 59 14.89 -18.62 -16.15
N GLY A 60 14.90 -17.28 -16.05
CA GLY A 60 13.86 -16.41 -16.61
C GLY A 60 12.65 -16.21 -15.70
N GLY A 61 12.75 -16.62 -14.44
CA GLY A 61 11.79 -16.27 -13.39
C GLY A 61 11.91 -14.82 -12.92
N PRO A 62 11.07 -14.39 -11.95
CA PRO A 62 11.14 -13.05 -11.39
C PRO A 62 12.50 -12.74 -10.75
N ASP A 63 12.86 -11.47 -10.60
CA ASP A 63 14.07 -11.07 -9.87
C ASP A 63 14.08 -11.66 -8.44
N VAL A 64 15.27 -12.00 -7.93
CA VAL A 64 15.50 -12.61 -6.61
C VAL A 64 14.70 -11.92 -5.51
N ARG A 65 14.71 -10.58 -5.49
CA ARG A 65 14.03 -9.79 -4.44
C ARG A 65 12.51 -9.85 -4.51
N LEU A 66 11.96 -10.22 -5.67
CA LEU A 66 10.53 -10.29 -5.90
C LEU A 66 9.95 -11.66 -5.58
N GLN A 67 10.79 -12.67 -5.32
CA GLN A 67 10.32 -14.03 -5.11
C GLN A 67 10.01 -14.28 -3.63
N MET A 68 8.84 -14.83 -3.34
CA MET A 68 8.56 -15.55 -2.10
C MET A 68 8.43 -17.04 -2.39
N LEU A 69 9.29 -17.83 -1.74
CA LEU A 69 9.27 -19.29 -1.80
C LEU A 69 8.73 -19.83 -0.47
N SER A 70 7.91 -20.88 -0.54
CA SER A 70 7.45 -21.63 0.63
C SER A 70 7.73 -23.11 0.50
N PHE A 71 7.92 -23.77 1.64
CA PHE A 71 8.02 -25.21 1.80
C PHE A 71 7.09 -25.63 2.93
N ASP A 72 6.29 -26.69 2.74
CA ASP A 72 5.32 -27.19 3.71
C ASP A 72 4.44 -26.10 4.35
N GLY A 73 3.97 -25.16 3.52
CA GLY A 73 3.11 -24.04 3.94
C GLY A 73 3.83 -22.91 4.69
N CYS A 74 5.15 -22.99 4.88
CA CYS A 74 5.94 -21.99 5.57
C CYS A 74 6.78 -21.16 4.58
N VAL A 75 6.72 -19.83 4.69
CA VAL A 75 7.55 -18.92 3.87
C VAL A 75 9.01 -19.03 4.30
N LEU A 76 9.89 -19.20 3.32
CA LEU A 76 11.32 -19.38 3.54
C LEU A 76 12.05 -18.03 3.63
N LYS A 77 12.97 -17.93 4.60
CA LYS A 77 13.87 -16.78 4.74
C LYS A 77 15.12 -17.00 3.89
N ASP A 78 15.61 -15.93 3.27
CA ASP A 78 16.73 -15.95 2.33
C ASP A 78 18.00 -16.61 2.88
N ALA A 79 18.33 -16.34 4.14
CA ALA A 79 19.53 -16.85 4.79
C ALA A 79 19.43 -18.32 5.22
N THR A 80 18.25 -18.94 5.19
CA THR A 80 18.08 -20.33 5.61
C THR A 80 18.75 -21.28 4.60
N THR A 81 19.53 -22.25 5.08
CA THR A 81 20.20 -23.24 4.24
C THR A 81 19.33 -24.48 4.00
N CYS A 82 19.60 -25.23 2.93
CA CYS A 82 18.96 -26.51 2.67
C CYS A 82 19.11 -27.49 3.85
N HIS A 83 20.29 -27.51 4.49
CA HIS A 83 20.53 -28.30 5.69
C HIS A 83 19.63 -27.87 6.87
N ALA A 84 19.48 -26.57 7.11
CA ALA A 84 18.62 -26.06 8.18
C ALA A 84 17.13 -26.35 7.93
N LEU A 85 16.74 -26.58 6.67
CA LEU A 85 15.40 -27.02 6.28
C LEU A 85 15.23 -28.55 6.34
N GLY A 86 16.28 -29.29 6.69
CA GLY A 86 16.25 -30.75 6.81
C GLY A 86 16.22 -31.48 5.46
N TRP A 87 16.54 -30.81 4.35
CA TRP A 87 16.52 -31.45 3.04
C TRP A 87 17.76 -32.31 2.82
N THR A 88 17.58 -33.43 2.13
CA THR A 88 18.65 -34.42 1.89
C THR A 88 18.61 -34.91 0.44
N ALA A 89 19.68 -35.57 -0.02
CA ALA A 89 19.74 -36.15 -1.35
C ALA A 89 18.74 -37.31 -1.57
N ALA A 90 18.16 -37.86 -0.49
CA ALA A 90 17.24 -38.99 -0.56
C ALA A 90 15.85 -38.59 -1.08
N GLU A 91 15.41 -37.35 -0.83
CA GLU A 91 14.08 -36.88 -1.18
C GLU A 91 14.11 -35.51 -1.87
N PRO A 92 13.42 -35.34 -3.01
CA PRO A 92 13.37 -34.06 -3.70
C PRO A 92 12.55 -33.03 -2.93
N ALA A 93 13.16 -31.90 -2.60
CA ALA A 93 12.45 -30.78 -1.99
C ALA A 93 11.63 -30.06 -3.07
N THR A 94 10.32 -30.01 -2.87
CA THR A 94 9.40 -29.28 -3.77
C THR A 94 8.95 -27.98 -3.13
N LEU A 95 9.40 -26.88 -3.69
CA LEU A 95 9.07 -25.52 -3.29
C LEU A 95 7.92 -24.98 -4.10
N THR A 96 7.12 -24.14 -3.46
CA THR A 96 6.12 -23.35 -4.15
C THR A 96 6.55 -21.88 -4.13
N MET A 97 6.67 -21.25 -5.30
CA MET A 97 6.73 -19.81 -5.42
C MET A 97 5.34 -19.26 -5.13
N THR A 98 5.09 -18.97 -3.85
CA THR A 98 3.79 -18.56 -3.33
C THR A 98 3.41 -17.17 -3.77
N ARG A 99 4.39 -16.32 -4.07
CA ARG A 99 4.12 -14.94 -4.46
C ARG A 99 5.25 -14.34 -5.26
N VAL A 100 4.87 -13.46 -6.18
CA VAL A 100 5.74 -12.46 -6.78
C VAL A 100 5.39 -11.12 -6.14
N LEU A 101 6.36 -10.43 -5.55
CA LEU A 101 6.21 -9.09 -5.01
C LEU A 101 6.27 -8.05 -6.13
N PRO A 102 5.63 -6.88 -5.98
CA PRO A 102 5.75 -5.81 -6.95
C PRO A 102 7.17 -5.25 -7.00
N ASP A 103 7.63 -4.89 -8.20
CA ASP A 103 8.89 -4.18 -8.38
C ASP A 103 8.71 -2.68 -8.11
N VAL A 104 8.76 -2.31 -6.83
CA VAL A 104 8.45 -0.95 -6.36
C VAL A 104 9.39 0.12 -6.93
N ASP A 105 10.68 -0.20 -7.13
CA ASP A 105 11.62 0.74 -7.75
C ASP A 105 11.25 1.04 -9.20
N LYS A 106 10.85 -0.01 -9.93
CA LYS A 106 10.37 0.14 -11.30
C LYS A 106 9.06 0.92 -11.36
N CYS A 107 8.16 0.70 -10.40
CA CYS A 107 6.93 1.49 -10.24
C CYS A 107 7.26 2.97 -10.07
N LEU A 108 8.12 3.33 -9.12
CA LEU A 108 8.52 4.71 -8.86
C LEU A 108 9.24 5.34 -10.06
N ALA A 109 10.22 4.64 -10.65
CA ALA A 109 10.96 5.13 -11.81
C ALA A 109 10.04 5.36 -13.01
N GLY A 110 9.04 4.50 -13.20
CA GLY A 110 8.04 4.65 -14.24
C GLY A 110 7.14 5.88 -14.05
N LEU A 111 6.68 6.12 -12.82
CA LEU A 111 5.76 7.22 -12.48
C LEU A 111 6.46 8.59 -12.47
N MET A 112 7.72 8.64 -12.06
CA MET A 112 8.50 9.89 -11.92
C MET A 112 9.31 10.26 -13.17
N ASP A 113 9.17 9.53 -14.29
CA ASP A 113 9.91 9.82 -15.51
C ASP A 113 9.47 11.15 -16.15
N PRO A 114 10.38 12.11 -16.41
CA PRO A 114 10.04 13.40 -17.03
C PRO A 114 9.40 13.29 -18.43
N PHE A 115 9.64 12.17 -19.14
CA PHE A 115 9.07 11.87 -20.46
C PHE A 115 7.75 11.08 -20.37
N TYR A 116 7.20 10.85 -19.18
CA TYR A 116 5.93 10.15 -18.94
C TYR A 116 4.80 10.64 -19.86
N LYS A 117 4.71 11.96 -20.09
CA LYS A 117 3.69 12.59 -20.95
C LYS A 117 3.68 12.08 -22.41
N LYS A 118 4.77 11.47 -22.89
CA LYS A 118 4.87 10.94 -24.26
C LYS A 118 4.37 9.48 -24.38
N LYS A 119 4.36 8.72 -23.29
CA LYS A 119 3.84 7.34 -23.21
C LYS A 119 3.29 7.08 -21.80
N PRO A 120 1.99 7.32 -21.56
CA PRO A 120 1.38 7.04 -20.27
C PRO A 120 1.49 5.54 -19.97
N SER A 121 1.95 5.23 -18.75
CA SER A 121 2.31 3.91 -18.24
C SER A 121 3.49 3.18 -18.92
N ARG A 122 4.65 3.18 -18.25
CA ARG A 122 5.71 2.19 -18.51
C ARG A 122 5.54 0.89 -17.73
N LEU A 123 4.55 0.85 -16.83
CA LEU A 123 4.22 -0.35 -16.08
C LEU A 123 3.33 -1.24 -16.91
N SER A 124 3.66 -2.53 -16.92
CA SER A 124 2.84 -3.56 -17.54
C SER A 124 1.61 -3.85 -16.70
N LEU A 125 0.59 -4.40 -17.36
CA LEU A 125 -0.61 -4.92 -16.69
C LEU A 125 -0.27 -5.90 -15.55
N MET A 126 0.73 -6.77 -15.76
CA MET A 126 1.13 -7.77 -14.77
C MET A 126 1.72 -7.12 -13.52
N GLU A 127 2.54 -6.08 -13.68
CA GLU A 127 3.15 -5.35 -12.55
C GLU A 127 2.09 -4.65 -11.72
N LEU A 128 1.15 -3.94 -12.36
CA LEU A 128 0.05 -3.29 -11.67
C LEU A 128 -0.87 -4.31 -10.97
N HIS A 129 -1.17 -5.42 -11.63
CA HIS A 129 -1.96 -6.49 -11.02
C HIS A 129 -1.25 -7.07 -9.79
N THR A 130 0.05 -7.31 -9.88
CA THR A 130 0.88 -7.82 -8.77
C THR A 130 0.87 -6.84 -7.59
N LEU A 131 0.98 -5.54 -7.87
CA LEU A 131 0.90 -4.48 -6.88
C LEU A 131 -0.47 -4.47 -6.18
N CYS A 132 -1.58 -4.55 -6.93
CA CYS A 132 -2.93 -4.62 -6.36
C CYS A 132 -3.10 -5.84 -5.45
N CYS A 133 -2.64 -7.02 -5.90
CA CYS A 133 -2.69 -8.23 -5.07
C CYS A 133 -1.86 -8.08 -3.79
N HIS A 134 -0.70 -7.43 -3.86
CA HIS A 134 0.14 -7.17 -2.69
C HIS A 134 -0.51 -6.21 -1.70
N CYS A 135 -1.03 -5.07 -2.16
CA CYS A 135 -1.71 -4.13 -1.29
C CYS A 135 -2.98 -4.73 -0.67
N LYS A 136 -3.73 -5.53 -1.42
CA LYS A 136 -4.88 -6.30 -0.90
C LYS A 136 -4.50 -7.10 0.36
N ASP A 137 -3.38 -7.81 0.33
CA ASP A 137 -2.95 -8.63 1.46
C ASP A 137 -2.47 -7.79 2.63
N ILE A 138 -1.78 -6.67 2.37
CA ILE A 138 -1.43 -5.69 3.40
C ILE A 138 -2.70 -5.18 4.09
N PHE A 139 -3.69 -4.72 3.32
CA PHE A 139 -4.93 -4.22 3.90
C PHE A 139 -5.66 -5.31 4.70
N LEU A 140 -5.73 -6.55 4.20
CA LEU A 140 -6.34 -7.66 4.94
C LEU A 140 -5.61 -7.98 6.26
N SER A 141 -4.31 -7.70 6.35
CA SER A 141 -3.52 -7.87 7.58
C SER A 141 -3.72 -6.74 8.60
N GLU A 142 -4.11 -5.54 8.14
CA GLU A 142 -4.40 -4.38 8.98
C GLU A 142 -5.79 -4.44 9.59
N PRO A 143 -6.09 -3.76 10.71
CA PRO A 143 -7.45 -3.67 11.24
C PRO A 143 -8.35 -2.76 10.37
N MET A 144 -9.68 -2.95 10.42
CA MET A 144 -10.65 -2.06 9.74
C MET A 144 -10.66 -0.63 10.29
N LEU A 145 -10.39 -0.50 11.59
CA LEU A 145 -10.12 0.75 12.30
C LEU A 145 -8.61 0.82 12.54
N LEU A 146 -7.91 1.63 11.77
CA LEU A 146 -6.48 1.85 11.94
C LEU A 146 -6.21 2.65 13.21
N GLU A 147 -5.05 2.45 13.83
CA GLU A 147 -4.63 3.20 15.02
C GLU A 147 -3.20 3.74 14.82
N PRO A 148 -2.99 4.66 13.86
CA PRO A 148 -1.66 5.19 13.59
C PRO A 148 -1.22 6.17 14.69
N ASP A 149 0.07 6.11 15.01
CA ASP A 149 0.68 7.05 15.96
C ASP A 149 1.09 8.38 15.30
N PRO A 150 0.92 9.52 15.99
CA PRO A 150 1.51 10.78 15.57
C PRO A 150 3.04 10.77 15.78
N PRO A 151 3.78 11.62 15.06
CA PRO A 151 3.28 12.70 14.20
C PRO A 151 2.90 12.18 12.81
N LEU A 152 1.85 12.73 12.20
CA LEU A 152 1.42 12.34 10.86
C LEU A 152 0.70 13.46 10.11
N VAL A 153 0.64 13.32 8.78
CA VAL A 153 -0.07 14.22 7.88
C VAL A 153 -1.34 13.53 7.37
N ILE A 154 -2.50 14.16 7.59
CA ILE A 154 -3.80 13.69 7.10
C ILE A 154 -4.12 14.39 5.79
N VAL A 155 -4.39 13.61 4.75
CA VAL A 155 -4.64 14.07 3.39
C VAL A 155 -6.07 13.74 2.98
N GLY A 156 -6.78 14.71 2.43
CA GLY A 156 -8.12 14.57 1.89
C GLY A 156 -8.13 13.95 0.49
N ARG A 157 -9.15 14.29 -0.29
CA ARG A 157 -9.36 13.74 -1.63
C ARG A 157 -8.29 14.18 -2.62
N LEU A 158 -8.04 13.34 -3.62
CA LEU A 158 -7.06 13.57 -4.69
C LEU A 158 -7.64 13.43 -6.10
N HIS A 159 -8.64 12.57 -6.31
CA HIS A 159 -9.36 12.38 -7.58
C HIS A 159 -8.47 12.36 -8.82
N GLY A 160 -7.35 11.62 -8.80
CA GLY A 160 -6.47 11.52 -9.96
C GLY A 160 -5.64 12.78 -10.29
N TYR A 161 -5.55 13.77 -9.39
CA TYR A 161 -4.66 14.95 -9.52
C TYR A 161 -3.22 14.59 -9.12
N PHE A 162 -2.63 13.65 -9.85
CA PHE A 162 -1.30 13.09 -9.59
C PHE A 162 -0.21 14.15 -9.36
N ASP A 163 -0.16 15.18 -10.20
CA ASP A 163 0.88 16.22 -10.10
C ASP A 163 0.78 17.00 -8.77
N GLN A 164 -0.43 17.14 -8.21
CA GLN A 164 -0.64 17.77 -6.90
C GLN A 164 -0.24 16.81 -5.76
N LEU A 165 -0.52 15.51 -5.88
CA LEU A 165 -0.04 14.50 -4.93
C LEU A 165 1.49 14.52 -4.81
N VAL A 166 2.22 14.58 -5.93
CA VAL A 166 3.69 14.64 -5.91
C VAL A 166 4.17 15.88 -5.15
N LYS A 167 3.61 17.05 -5.45
CA LYS A 167 3.96 18.30 -4.76
C LYS A 167 3.63 18.28 -3.27
N LEU A 168 2.51 17.67 -2.91
CA LEU A 168 2.10 17.50 -1.51
C LEU A 168 3.16 16.70 -0.75
N LEU A 169 3.61 15.57 -1.30
CA LEU A 169 4.67 14.75 -0.69
C LEU A 169 6.01 15.49 -0.62
N GLU A 170 6.37 16.25 -1.66
CA GLU A 170 7.58 17.08 -1.65
C GLU A 170 7.57 18.15 -0.56
N ARG A 171 6.42 18.79 -0.34
CA ARG A 171 6.27 19.90 0.62
C ARG A 171 6.07 19.42 2.06
N CYS A 172 5.40 18.28 2.27
CA CYS A 172 5.10 17.76 3.60
C CYS A 172 6.15 16.76 4.13
N GLY A 173 7.06 16.30 3.27
CA GLY A 173 8.17 15.40 3.61
C GLY A 173 8.00 14.00 3.03
N GLY A 174 9.12 13.34 2.74
CA GLY A 174 9.11 12.01 2.12
C GLY A 174 8.80 10.89 3.10
N LEU A 175 8.22 9.80 2.59
CA LEU A 175 8.18 8.52 3.30
C LEU A 175 9.57 7.86 3.32
N PRO A 176 9.94 7.11 4.38
CA PRO A 176 9.13 6.81 5.56
C PRO A 176 9.21 7.86 6.68
N ASP A 177 10.06 8.88 6.56
CA ASP A 177 10.33 9.85 7.64
C ASP A 177 9.07 10.64 8.07
N THR A 178 8.19 10.95 7.13
CA THR A 178 6.87 11.52 7.41
C THR A 178 5.79 10.44 7.28
N HIS A 179 4.97 10.28 8.33
CA HIS A 179 3.82 9.39 8.30
C HIS A 179 2.60 10.08 7.65
N TYR A 180 1.80 9.33 6.92
CA TYR A 180 0.64 9.85 6.20
C TYR A 180 -0.61 9.00 6.43
N LEU A 181 -1.75 9.66 6.59
CA LEU A 181 -3.09 9.06 6.58
C LEU A 181 -3.91 9.71 5.47
N PHE A 182 -4.29 8.94 4.45
CA PHE A 182 -5.18 9.44 3.40
C PHE A 182 -6.63 9.02 3.67
N LEU A 183 -7.58 9.94 3.45
CA LEU A 183 -8.99 9.77 3.76
C LEU A 183 -9.83 9.21 2.59
N GLY A 184 -9.23 8.64 1.55
CA GLY A 184 -9.95 8.14 0.37
C GLY A 184 -10.13 9.18 -0.75
N GLY A 185 -10.83 8.80 -1.81
CA GLY A 185 -11.06 9.65 -2.98
C GLY A 185 -9.81 9.81 -3.84
N TYR A 186 -9.17 8.69 -4.19
CA TYR A 186 -7.91 8.64 -4.93
C TYR A 186 -8.11 8.72 -6.44
N VAL A 187 -9.20 8.12 -6.92
CA VAL A 187 -9.49 7.87 -8.33
C VAL A 187 -10.71 8.68 -8.80
N ASN A 188 -11.08 8.48 -10.07
CA ASN A 188 -12.16 9.18 -10.78
C ASN A 188 -11.82 10.64 -11.09
N LYS A 189 -12.68 11.28 -11.90
CA LYS A 189 -12.73 12.71 -12.21
C LYS A 189 -11.46 13.29 -12.85
N GLY A 190 -10.33 13.32 -12.15
CA GLY A 190 -9.05 13.76 -12.71
C GLY A 190 -8.48 12.80 -13.77
N LYS A 191 -7.41 13.26 -14.42
CA LYS A 191 -6.88 12.68 -15.66
C LYS A 191 -5.88 11.54 -15.47
N ARG A 192 -5.37 11.36 -14.23
CA ARG A 192 -4.26 10.46 -13.90
C ARG A 192 -4.60 9.60 -12.67
N SER A 193 -5.79 9.00 -12.65
CA SER A 193 -6.23 8.18 -11.51
C SER A 193 -5.37 6.93 -11.35
N ILE A 194 -5.02 6.26 -12.46
CA ILE A 194 -4.16 5.07 -12.41
C ILE A 194 -2.81 5.42 -11.80
N ASP A 195 -2.20 6.53 -12.20
CA ASP A 195 -0.90 6.95 -11.65
C ASP A 195 -0.99 7.29 -10.16
N THR A 196 -2.05 8.00 -9.77
CA THR A 196 -2.30 8.43 -8.38
C THR A 196 -2.40 7.22 -7.47
N ILE A 197 -3.30 6.28 -7.78
CA ILE A 197 -3.47 5.09 -6.94
C ILE A 197 -2.26 4.15 -7.01
N THR A 198 -1.60 4.04 -8.16
CA THR A 198 -0.37 3.23 -8.30
C THR A 198 0.74 3.77 -7.42
N LEU A 199 0.94 5.09 -7.36
CA LEU A 199 1.94 5.71 -6.49
C LEU A 199 1.65 5.40 -5.01
N LEU A 200 0.41 5.59 -4.58
CA LEU A 200 0.00 5.31 -3.20
C LEU A 200 0.15 3.84 -2.84
N PHE A 201 -0.26 2.92 -3.73
CA PHE A 201 -0.08 1.48 -3.52
C PHE A 201 1.40 1.08 -3.51
N THR A 202 2.23 1.70 -4.36
CA THR A 202 3.68 1.46 -4.35
C THR A 202 4.28 1.86 -3.01
N PHE A 203 3.96 3.06 -2.51
CA PHE A 203 4.41 3.48 -1.19
C PHE A 203 3.82 2.64 -0.06
N LYS A 204 2.57 2.18 -0.18
CA LYS A 204 1.95 1.30 0.83
C LYS A 204 2.67 -0.03 0.92
N SER A 205 3.09 -0.56 -0.23
CA SER A 205 3.92 -1.77 -0.32
C SER A 205 5.29 -1.60 0.31
N MET A 206 5.88 -0.40 0.24
CA MET A 206 7.21 -0.12 0.80
C MET A 206 7.17 0.19 2.29
N TYR A 207 6.16 0.94 2.72
CA TYR A 207 6.08 1.56 4.04
C TYR A 207 4.69 1.35 4.67
N PRO A 208 4.26 0.10 4.88
CA PRO A 208 2.93 -0.18 5.42
C PRO A 208 2.68 0.45 6.79
N ASP A 209 3.74 0.65 7.59
CA ASP A 209 3.69 1.22 8.95
C ASP A 209 3.76 2.76 8.97
N SER A 210 4.04 3.41 7.84
CA SER A 210 4.14 4.88 7.73
C SER A 210 3.11 5.48 6.77
N LEU A 211 2.52 4.70 5.87
CA LEU A 211 1.46 5.14 4.95
C LEU A 211 0.16 4.38 5.20
N PHE A 212 -0.88 5.10 5.60
CA PHE A 212 -2.21 4.58 5.88
C PHE A 212 -3.20 5.11 4.83
N LEU A 213 -4.02 4.21 4.27
CA LEU A 213 -4.97 4.54 3.21
C LEU A 213 -6.37 4.09 3.62
N LEU A 214 -7.26 5.04 3.88
CA LEU A 214 -8.67 4.75 4.12
C LEU A 214 -9.45 4.61 2.82
N ARG A 215 -10.53 3.85 2.85
CA ARG A 215 -11.46 3.74 1.74
C ARG A 215 -12.38 4.96 1.71
N GLY A 216 -12.57 5.55 0.53
CA GLY A 216 -13.63 6.52 0.26
C GLY A 216 -14.72 5.94 -0.65
N CYS A 217 -15.76 6.74 -0.93
CA CYS A 217 -16.85 6.30 -1.79
C CYS A 217 -16.41 6.10 -3.25
N ASP A 218 -15.41 6.83 -3.72
CA ASP A 218 -14.85 6.67 -5.08
C ASP A 218 -14.14 5.33 -5.30
N GLU A 219 -13.68 4.70 -4.21
CA GLU A 219 -13.11 3.35 -4.18
C GLU A 219 -14.21 2.27 -4.12
N ASP A 220 -15.33 2.53 -4.79
CA ASP A 220 -16.40 1.58 -5.05
C ASP A 220 -16.53 1.30 -6.57
N ALA A 221 -16.90 0.06 -6.89
CA ALA A 221 -17.02 -0.39 -8.28
C ALA A 221 -18.04 0.44 -9.08
N SER A 222 -19.16 0.83 -8.46
CA SER A 222 -20.20 1.62 -9.12
C SER A 222 -19.73 3.05 -9.40
N MET A 223 -19.04 3.67 -8.44
CA MET A 223 -18.48 5.02 -8.58
C MET A 223 -17.38 5.05 -9.64
N CYS A 224 -16.47 4.06 -9.60
CA CYS A 224 -15.43 3.88 -10.62
C CYS A 224 -16.01 3.78 -12.04
N ARG A 225 -17.18 3.14 -12.17
CA ARG A 225 -17.84 2.92 -13.47
C ARG A 225 -18.48 4.19 -14.03
N TYR A 226 -18.90 5.10 -13.17
CA TYR A 226 -19.64 6.30 -13.57
C TYR A 226 -18.71 7.52 -13.71
N TYR A 227 -17.69 7.65 -12.86
CA TYR A 227 -16.87 8.86 -12.75
C TYR A 227 -15.48 8.75 -13.39
N GLY A 228 -15.23 7.73 -14.22
CA GLY A 228 -14.13 7.73 -15.19
C GLY A 228 -12.99 6.75 -14.94
N PHE A 229 -12.83 6.17 -13.74
CA PHE A 229 -11.70 5.27 -13.48
C PHE A 229 -11.79 3.96 -14.29
N TYR A 230 -12.99 3.44 -14.49
CA TYR A 230 -13.22 2.29 -15.35
C TYR A 230 -12.77 2.57 -16.79
N GLU A 231 -13.20 3.70 -17.36
CA GLU A 231 -12.86 4.12 -18.72
C GLU A 231 -11.36 4.34 -18.86
N GLU A 232 -10.72 4.93 -17.84
CA GLU A 232 -9.26 5.11 -17.80
C GLU A 232 -8.53 3.76 -17.86
N CYS A 233 -8.93 2.79 -17.03
CA CYS A 233 -8.36 1.44 -17.02
C CYS A 233 -8.59 0.70 -18.34
N GLN A 234 -9.80 0.79 -18.90
CA GLN A 234 -10.13 0.13 -20.16
C GLN A 234 -9.33 0.71 -21.34
N ARG A 235 -9.17 2.04 -21.37
CA ARG A 235 -8.46 2.74 -22.45
C ARG A 235 -6.95 2.53 -22.41
N GLN A 236 -6.35 2.56 -21.22
CA GLN A 236 -4.89 2.45 -21.08
C GLN A 236 -4.41 1.00 -20.97
N PHE A 237 -5.25 0.11 -20.45
CA PHE A 237 -4.93 -1.30 -20.24
C PHE A 237 -6.11 -2.19 -20.66
N ASN A 238 -6.86 -2.72 -19.68
CA ASN A 238 -8.06 -3.50 -19.89
C ASN A 238 -8.90 -3.56 -18.60
N ILE A 239 -10.07 -4.18 -18.73
CA ILE A 239 -11.03 -4.34 -17.64
C ILE A 239 -10.48 -5.22 -16.50
N LYS A 240 -9.52 -6.11 -16.75
CA LYS A 240 -8.92 -6.95 -15.69
C LYS A 240 -8.15 -6.10 -14.68
N LEU A 241 -7.49 -5.03 -15.13
CA LEU A 241 -6.81 -4.10 -14.24
C LEU A 241 -7.80 -3.40 -13.30
N TRP A 242 -8.90 -2.89 -13.83
CA TRP A 242 -9.95 -2.26 -13.03
C TRP A 242 -10.48 -3.22 -11.95
N LYS A 243 -10.75 -4.48 -12.33
CA LYS A 243 -11.18 -5.51 -11.37
C LYS A 243 -10.14 -5.73 -10.27
N ALA A 244 -8.85 -5.78 -10.61
CA ALA A 244 -7.78 -5.94 -9.62
C ALA A 244 -7.73 -4.76 -8.62
N PHE A 245 -7.92 -3.51 -9.09
CA PHE A 245 -8.02 -2.35 -8.20
C PHE A 245 -9.26 -2.43 -7.30
N VAL A 246 -10.43 -2.75 -7.86
CA VAL A 246 -11.68 -2.89 -7.08
C VAL A 246 -11.55 -3.98 -6.01
N GLU A 247 -10.90 -5.11 -6.31
CA GLU A 247 -10.63 -6.15 -5.33
C GLU A 247 -9.74 -5.66 -4.17
N ALA A 248 -8.73 -4.83 -4.47
CA ALA A 248 -7.91 -4.21 -3.45
C ALA A 248 -8.71 -3.17 -2.63
N PHE A 249 -9.51 -2.33 -3.28
CA PHE A 249 -10.38 -1.35 -2.64
C PHE A 249 -11.37 -1.98 -1.66
N ASN A 250 -11.95 -3.12 -2.02
CA ASN A 250 -12.86 -3.87 -1.14
C ASN A 250 -12.20 -4.39 0.14
N CYS A 251 -10.86 -4.35 0.23
CA CYS A 251 -10.11 -4.77 1.41
C CYS A 251 -9.57 -3.61 2.23
N MET A 252 -9.75 -2.35 1.79
CA MET A 252 -9.20 -1.19 2.49
C MET A 252 -9.89 -0.96 3.84
N PRO A 253 -9.15 -0.48 4.87
CA PRO A 253 -9.74 0.01 6.11
C PRO A 253 -10.58 1.27 5.86
N VAL A 254 -11.50 1.59 6.77
CA VAL A 254 -12.52 2.65 6.54
C VAL A 254 -12.39 3.83 7.49
N CYS A 255 -11.79 3.63 8.66
CA CYS A 255 -11.57 4.68 9.65
C CYS A 255 -10.18 4.54 10.28
N ALA A 256 -9.72 5.62 10.90
CA ALA A 256 -8.57 5.60 11.79
C ALA A 256 -8.88 6.31 13.11
N LEU A 257 -8.16 5.95 14.17
CA LEU A 257 -8.27 6.52 15.50
C LEU A 257 -6.87 6.86 16.02
N ILE A 258 -6.51 8.15 15.99
CA ILE A 258 -5.18 8.61 16.43
C ILE A 258 -5.23 8.84 17.95
N ARG A 259 -4.41 8.08 18.69
CA ARG A 259 -4.31 8.08 20.16
C ARG A 259 -5.64 8.06 20.90
N GLY A 260 -6.66 7.42 20.33
CA GLY A 260 -7.99 7.37 20.96
C GLY A 260 -8.74 8.70 21.00
N LYS A 261 -8.24 9.76 20.34
CA LYS A 261 -8.75 11.13 20.47
C LYS A 261 -9.22 11.76 19.16
N ILE A 262 -8.53 11.47 18.05
CA ILE A 262 -8.90 12.01 16.75
C ILE A 262 -9.46 10.87 15.89
N PHE A 263 -10.74 10.95 15.55
CA PHE A 263 -11.41 9.99 14.69
C PHE A 263 -11.35 10.46 13.24
N CYS A 264 -10.80 9.63 12.36
CA CYS A 264 -10.66 9.95 10.94
C CYS A 264 -11.55 9.03 10.11
N VAL A 265 -12.30 9.61 9.18
CA VAL A 265 -13.23 8.89 8.31
C VAL A 265 -13.24 9.54 6.93
N SER A 266 -13.50 8.80 5.86
CA SER A 266 -13.61 9.41 4.53
C SER A 266 -14.73 10.46 4.47
N SER A 267 -15.93 10.06 4.91
CA SER A 267 -17.11 10.91 4.87
C SER A 267 -17.70 11.14 6.24
N GLY A 268 -18.61 10.31 6.71
CA GLY A 268 -19.58 10.72 7.72
C GLY A 268 -19.66 9.82 8.93
N LEU A 269 -20.61 10.15 9.79
CA LEU A 269 -21.07 9.32 10.89
C LEU A 269 -22.24 8.44 10.43
N SER A 270 -22.56 7.42 11.22
CA SER A 270 -23.70 6.53 11.00
C SER A 270 -24.61 6.50 12.23
N PRO A 271 -25.94 6.48 12.06
CA PRO A 271 -26.86 6.25 13.17
C PRO A 271 -26.76 4.83 13.74
N ASP A 272 -26.22 3.88 12.96
CA ASP A 272 -26.02 2.48 13.37
C ASP A 272 -24.74 2.28 14.20
N MET A 273 -23.91 3.33 14.33
CA MET A 273 -22.65 3.27 15.06
C MET A 273 -22.86 3.56 16.55
N THR A 274 -23.03 2.51 17.35
CA THR A 274 -23.17 2.61 18.82
C THR A 274 -21.82 2.70 19.54
N ASP A 275 -20.78 2.09 18.98
CA ASP A 275 -19.40 2.16 19.46
C ASP A 275 -18.39 2.00 18.31
N LEU A 276 -17.10 2.27 18.57
CA LEU A 276 -16.04 2.09 17.58
C LEU A 276 -15.72 0.59 17.30
N ALA A 277 -16.20 -0.35 18.13
CA ALA A 277 -16.02 -1.78 17.88
C ALA A 277 -16.89 -2.27 16.72
N CYS A 278 -18.02 -1.61 16.43
CA CYS A 278 -18.81 -1.86 15.22
C CYS A 278 -17.94 -1.82 13.94
N ILE A 279 -17.02 -0.85 13.85
CA ILE A 279 -16.11 -0.71 12.70
C ILE A 279 -15.13 -1.89 12.64
N ARG A 280 -14.58 -2.30 13.79
CA ARG A 280 -13.62 -3.42 13.89
C ARG A 280 -14.24 -4.76 13.44
N GLN A 281 -15.55 -4.91 13.55
CA GLN A 281 -16.27 -6.13 13.21
C GLN A 281 -16.65 -6.23 11.72
N LEU A 282 -16.47 -5.15 10.94
CA LEU A 282 -16.72 -5.17 9.50
C LEU A 282 -15.81 -6.21 8.83
N LYS A 283 -16.41 -7.17 8.13
CA LYS A 283 -15.67 -8.24 7.45
C LYS A 283 -15.19 -7.76 6.10
N ARG A 284 -13.99 -8.20 5.68
CA ARG A 284 -13.43 -7.94 4.36
C ARG A 284 -13.14 -9.24 3.60
N PRO A 285 -13.15 -9.23 2.25
CA PRO A 285 -13.50 -8.10 1.39
C PRO A 285 -14.99 -7.70 1.50
N TYR A 286 -15.30 -6.41 1.41
CA TYR A 286 -16.69 -5.91 1.53
C TYR A 286 -17.04 -5.00 0.35
N HIS A 287 -18.08 -5.32 -0.40
CA HIS A 287 -18.71 -4.39 -1.33
C HIS A 287 -19.53 -3.35 -0.56
N VAL A 288 -19.53 -2.09 -1.03
CA VAL A 288 -20.30 -1.03 -0.37
C VAL A 288 -21.79 -1.33 -0.56
N PRO A 289 -22.57 -1.52 0.53
CA PRO A 289 -24.01 -1.74 0.44
C PRO A 289 -24.75 -0.43 0.11
N GLU A 290 -26.03 -0.52 -0.25
CA GLU A 290 -26.89 0.66 -0.48
C GLU A 290 -27.19 1.42 0.83
N ASN A 291 -27.13 0.75 1.98
CA ASN A 291 -27.40 1.33 3.31
C ASN A 291 -26.58 0.65 4.43
N GLY A 292 -26.63 1.24 5.62
CA GLY A 292 -25.98 0.74 6.83
C GLY A 292 -24.56 1.29 7.03
N LEU A 293 -23.93 0.86 8.12
CA LEU A 293 -22.67 1.42 8.64
C LEU A 293 -21.59 1.70 7.57
N LEU A 294 -21.27 0.74 6.69
CA LEU A 294 -20.24 0.96 5.66
C LEU A 294 -20.66 2.02 4.65
N CYS A 295 -21.93 2.03 4.22
CA CYS A 295 -22.44 3.08 3.34
C CYS A 295 -22.28 4.46 4.01
N ASP A 296 -22.66 4.54 5.28
CA ASP A 296 -22.69 5.81 6.01
C ASP A 296 -21.31 6.41 6.29
N LEU A 297 -20.32 5.59 6.64
CA LEU A 297 -18.95 6.05 6.82
C LEU A 297 -18.37 6.63 5.50
N LEU A 298 -18.81 6.12 4.35
CA LEU A 298 -18.33 6.54 3.03
C LEU A 298 -19.15 7.66 2.39
N TRP A 299 -20.41 7.83 2.76
CA TRP A 299 -21.35 8.75 2.11
C TRP A 299 -21.97 9.80 3.01
N GLY A 300 -21.99 9.62 4.33
CA GLY A 300 -22.67 10.54 5.24
C GLY A 300 -22.08 11.95 5.18
N VAL A 301 -22.93 12.97 5.25
CA VAL A 301 -22.52 14.38 5.11
C VAL A 301 -23.00 15.23 6.29
N PRO A 302 -22.20 16.19 6.77
CA PRO A 302 -22.69 17.17 7.73
C PRO A 302 -23.66 18.14 7.05
N GLU A 303 -24.63 18.63 7.81
CA GLU A 303 -25.54 19.69 7.39
C GLU A 303 -25.87 20.64 8.55
N GLU A 304 -26.45 21.80 8.24
CA GLU A 304 -26.83 22.79 9.26
C GLU A 304 -28.06 22.34 10.07
N GLN A 305 -28.91 21.50 9.50
CA GLN A 305 -30.10 21.01 10.19
C GLN A 305 -29.72 20.01 11.28
N GLY A 306 -30.32 20.16 12.47
CA GLY A 306 -30.08 19.26 13.60
C GLY A 306 -30.65 17.85 13.40
N GLY A 307 -29.99 16.88 14.03
CA GLY A 307 -30.38 15.47 14.02
C GLY A 307 -29.87 14.71 12.79
N TRP A 308 -30.58 13.64 12.44
CA TRP A 308 -30.33 12.86 11.23
C TRP A 308 -31.40 13.15 10.19
N SER A 309 -31.00 13.34 8.95
CA SER A 309 -31.90 13.46 7.81
C SER A 309 -31.41 12.61 6.63
N LYS A 310 -32.16 12.60 5.53
CA LYS A 310 -31.76 11.84 4.34
C LYS A 310 -30.55 12.50 3.68
N GLY A 311 -29.55 11.69 3.35
CA GLY A 311 -28.39 12.16 2.60
C GLY A 311 -28.73 12.56 1.15
N PRO A 312 -27.81 13.27 0.49
CA PRO A 312 -27.95 13.61 -0.92
C PRO A 312 -28.19 12.37 -1.80
N PHE A 313 -29.01 12.53 -2.84
CA PHE A 313 -29.36 11.46 -3.79
C PHE A 313 -30.03 10.23 -3.14
N ASP A 314 -30.67 10.40 -1.97
CA ASP A 314 -31.25 9.32 -1.15
C ASP A 314 -30.22 8.23 -0.75
N ILE A 315 -28.93 8.58 -0.68
CA ILE A 315 -27.86 7.69 -0.22
C ILE A 315 -27.44 8.12 1.18
N SER A 316 -27.42 7.16 2.12
CA SER A 316 -27.00 7.40 3.51
C SER A 316 -27.79 8.54 4.18
N TYR A 317 -27.15 9.25 5.11
CA TYR A 317 -27.72 10.25 5.98
C TYR A 317 -26.94 11.57 5.92
N ALA A 318 -27.66 12.66 6.12
CA ALA A 318 -27.07 13.91 6.55
C ALA A 318 -27.19 14.03 8.08
N PHE A 319 -26.25 14.74 8.72
CA PHE A 319 -26.19 14.86 10.17
C PHE A 319 -25.81 16.26 10.65
N GLY A 320 -26.52 16.72 11.69
CA GLY A 320 -26.32 18.03 12.30
C GLY A 320 -25.18 18.13 13.31
N GLU A 321 -24.94 19.34 13.80
CA GLU A 321 -23.93 19.62 14.82
C GLU A 321 -24.16 18.85 16.13
N ASP A 322 -25.43 18.66 16.52
CA ASP A 322 -25.81 17.92 17.73
C ASP A 322 -25.37 16.45 17.66
N VAL A 323 -25.45 15.84 16.47
CA VAL A 323 -24.97 14.47 16.23
C VAL A 323 -23.45 14.41 16.40
N VAL A 324 -22.72 15.37 15.85
CA VAL A 324 -21.25 15.45 15.96
C VAL A 324 -20.83 15.63 17.42
N LYS A 325 -21.41 16.63 18.12
CA LYS A 325 -21.06 16.94 19.52
C LYS A 325 -21.32 15.74 20.43
N ARG A 326 -22.49 15.10 20.28
CA ARG A 326 -22.83 13.89 21.02
C ARG A 326 -21.86 12.74 20.72
N PHE A 327 -21.57 12.48 19.45
CA PHE A 327 -20.64 11.40 19.08
C PHE A 327 -19.25 11.61 19.67
N VAL A 328 -18.73 12.84 19.60
CA VAL A 328 -17.42 13.18 20.19
C VAL A 328 -17.41 12.96 21.69
N GLU A 329 -18.48 13.36 22.39
CA GLU A 329 -18.62 13.16 23.85
C GLU A 329 -18.74 11.67 24.20
N GLU A 330 -19.66 10.94 23.59
CA GLU A 330 -19.95 9.53 23.88
C GLU A 330 -18.74 8.62 23.60
N MET A 331 -17.97 8.93 22.56
CA MET A 331 -16.78 8.16 22.17
C MET A 331 -15.50 8.63 22.88
N GLY A 332 -15.56 9.69 23.70
CA GLY A 332 -14.40 10.23 24.42
C GLY A 332 -13.34 10.89 23.52
N LEU A 333 -13.76 11.38 22.36
CA LEU A 333 -12.94 11.99 21.33
C LEU A 333 -12.74 13.50 21.58
N GLU A 334 -11.84 14.09 20.81
CA GLU A 334 -11.60 15.54 20.80
C GLU A 334 -11.94 16.15 19.44
N LEU A 335 -11.72 15.40 18.35
CA LEU A 335 -11.87 15.89 16.98
C LEU A 335 -12.26 14.75 16.03
N ILE A 336 -13.08 15.08 15.03
CA ILE A 336 -13.32 14.28 13.83
C ILE A 336 -12.64 14.94 12.63
N VAL A 337 -11.91 14.17 11.81
CA VAL A 337 -11.30 14.64 10.56
C VAL A 337 -11.90 13.86 9.38
N ARG A 338 -12.45 14.56 8.38
CA ARG A 338 -13.08 13.95 7.19
C ARG A 338 -12.67 14.57 5.86
N GLY A 339 -12.85 13.87 4.73
CA GLY A 339 -12.38 14.31 3.41
C GLY A 339 -13.46 14.55 2.33
N ASN A 340 -14.70 14.08 2.51
CA ASN A 340 -15.73 14.06 1.46
C ASN A 340 -16.58 15.34 1.37
N GLN A 341 -15.93 16.50 1.29
CA GLN A 341 -16.59 17.77 1.00
C GLN A 341 -15.63 18.73 0.31
N HIS A 342 -16.06 19.32 -0.80
CA HIS A 342 -15.31 20.38 -1.45
C HIS A 342 -15.34 21.63 -0.57
N VAL A 343 -14.14 22.12 -0.19
CA VAL A 343 -13.97 23.33 0.61
C VAL A 343 -13.19 24.35 -0.19
N VAL A 344 -13.74 25.56 -0.30
CA VAL A 344 -13.22 26.60 -1.19
C VAL A 344 -12.10 27.40 -0.54
N ASP A 345 -12.38 27.99 0.61
CA ASP A 345 -11.45 28.86 1.32
C ASP A 345 -10.55 28.06 2.24
N GLY A 346 -9.23 28.23 2.09
CA GLY A 346 -8.22 27.54 2.89
C GLY A 346 -8.11 26.03 2.65
N GLY A 347 -9.07 25.38 1.98
CA GLY A 347 -9.08 23.94 1.73
C GLY A 347 -9.50 23.10 2.95
N TYR A 348 -9.99 23.73 4.02
CA TYR A 348 -10.52 23.06 5.19
C TYR A 348 -11.65 23.89 5.84
N ALA A 349 -12.58 23.22 6.52
CA ALA A 349 -13.70 23.88 7.18
C ALA A 349 -14.03 23.20 8.51
N TYR A 350 -14.13 23.99 9.57
CA TYR A 350 -14.61 23.53 10.87
C TYR A 350 -16.14 23.44 10.90
N PHE A 351 -16.64 22.54 11.74
CA PHE A 351 -18.06 22.33 12.00
C PHE A 351 -18.27 21.93 13.47
N ALA A 352 -19.46 22.22 14.01
CA ALA A 352 -19.89 21.84 15.34
C ALA A 352 -18.93 22.28 16.45
N ASP A 353 -18.68 23.58 16.58
CA ASP A 353 -17.74 24.17 17.56
C ASP A 353 -16.34 23.54 17.47
N GLU A 354 -15.81 23.45 16.25
CA GLU A 354 -14.49 22.89 15.92
C GLU A 354 -14.30 21.40 16.32
N LYS A 355 -15.39 20.69 16.64
CA LYS A 355 -15.36 19.24 16.93
C LYS A 355 -15.22 18.37 15.70
N MET A 356 -15.41 18.94 14.51
CA MET A 356 -15.13 18.28 13.24
C MET A 356 -14.45 19.23 12.27
N VAL A 357 -13.53 18.70 11.46
CA VAL A 357 -12.92 19.39 10.33
C VAL A 357 -13.06 18.58 9.05
N SER A 358 -13.57 19.23 8.00
CA SER A 358 -13.55 18.72 6.63
C SER A 358 -12.30 19.22 5.91
N ILE A 359 -11.59 18.35 5.20
CA ILE A 359 -10.39 18.70 4.43
C ILE A 359 -10.51 18.34 2.94
N TRP A 360 -9.97 19.21 2.11
CA TRP A 360 -9.92 19.04 0.66
C TRP A 360 -8.49 19.28 0.18
N SER A 361 -7.90 18.33 -0.54
CA SER A 361 -6.47 18.35 -0.89
C SER A 361 -6.19 18.57 -2.39
N ILE A 362 -7.16 19.15 -3.12
CA ILE A 362 -7.01 19.49 -4.55
C ILE A 362 -7.25 20.98 -4.75
N TYR A 363 -6.24 21.75 -5.12
CA TYR A 363 -6.42 23.17 -5.43
C TYR A 363 -6.79 23.34 -6.91
N SER A 364 -7.47 24.45 -7.24
CA SER A 364 -7.93 24.74 -8.61
C SER A 364 -8.69 23.58 -9.26
N TRP A 365 -9.68 23.04 -8.54
CA TRP A 365 -10.56 21.98 -9.00
C TRP A 365 -11.29 22.39 -10.29
N ASP A 366 -11.36 21.49 -11.28
CA ASP A 366 -11.85 21.83 -12.63
C ASP A 366 -12.79 20.78 -13.26
N TRP A 367 -13.38 19.88 -12.46
CA TRP A 367 -14.22 18.79 -12.98
C TRP A 367 -15.66 19.20 -13.29
N ASP A 368 -16.34 19.84 -12.36
CA ASP A 368 -17.75 20.25 -12.45
C ASP A 368 -17.87 21.72 -12.88
N GLU A 369 -17.01 22.59 -12.35
CA GLU A 369 -16.95 24.00 -12.73
C GLU A 369 -15.55 24.39 -13.24
N PRO A 370 -15.42 24.82 -14.51
CA PRO A 370 -14.17 25.34 -15.03
C PRO A 370 -13.77 26.62 -14.29
N HIS A 371 -12.50 26.72 -13.90
CA HIS A 371 -11.90 27.92 -13.27
C HIS A 371 -12.25 28.18 -11.81
N TYR A 372 -12.52 27.13 -11.03
CA TYR A 372 -12.56 27.26 -9.58
C TYR A 372 -11.16 27.64 -9.03
N ASP A 373 -11.10 28.63 -8.15
CA ASP A 373 -9.86 29.06 -7.48
C ASP A 373 -9.90 28.67 -6.00
N ASN A 374 -10.26 27.41 -5.74
CA ASN A 374 -10.22 26.89 -4.38
C ASN A 374 -8.78 26.58 -3.94
N HIS A 375 -8.58 26.66 -2.63
CA HIS A 375 -7.39 26.19 -1.96
C HIS A 375 -7.47 24.70 -1.66
N ALA A 376 -6.33 24.12 -1.33
CA ALA A 376 -6.22 22.78 -0.76
C ALA A 376 -5.52 22.85 0.59
N ALA A 377 -5.79 21.88 1.46
CA ALA A 377 -5.07 21.72 2.72
C ALA A 377 -4.77 20.25 3.01
N VAL A 378 -3.79 20.06 3.90
CA VAL A 378 -3.59 18.84 4.67
C VAL A 378 -3.53 19.20 6.15
N VAL A 379 -3.85 18.24 7.03
CA VAL A 379 -3.74 18.41 8.48
C VAL A 379 -2.42 17.83 8.95
N LYS A 380 -1.65 18.57 9.73
CA LYS A 380 -0.46 18.08 10.43
C LYS A 380 -0.84 17.83 11.89
N ILE A 381 -0.73 16.57 12.32
CA ILE A 381 -0.94 16.18 13.71
C ILE A 381 0.43 15.98 14.37
N SER A 382 0.70 16.75 15.42
CA SER A 382 1.94 16.64 16.19
C SER A 382 1.90 15.52 17.22
N ASP A 383 3.06 15.20 17.82
CA ASP A 383 3.19 14.23 18.91
C ASP A 383 2.32 14.52 20.13
N HIS A 384 1.87 15.76 20.30
CA HIS A 384 1.01 16.19 21.40
C HIS A 384 -0.43 16.42 20.95
N LEU A 385 -0.83 15.84 19.80
CA LEU A 385 -2.14 16.00 19.17
C LEU A 385 -2.47 17.46 18.81
N GLY A 386 -1.45 18.32 18.67
CA GLY A 386 -1.63 19.64 18.10
C GLY A 386 -2.00 19.53 16.63
N VAL A 387 -3.00 20.31 16.21
CA VAL A 387 -3.56 20.31 14.86
C VAL A 387 -3.09 21.59 14.15
N ASP A 388 -2.41 21.43 13.03
CA ASP A 388 -1.98 22.52 12.14
C ASP A 388 -2.37 22.22 10.68
N PHE A 389 -2.41 23.24 9.83
CA PHE A 389 -2.80 23.09 8.43
C PHE A 389 -1.72 23.61 7.48
N GLU A 390 -1.34 22.78 6.51
CA GLU A 390 -0.51 23.23 5.40
C GLU A 390 -1.42 23.51 4.20
N VAL A 391 -1.51 24.78 3.79
CA VAL A 391 -2.37 25.23 2.68
C VAL A 391 -1.60 25.32 1.36
N PHE A 392 -2.24 24.87 0.29
CA PHE A 392 -1.77 24.84 -1.08
C PHE A 392 -2.68 25.66 -1.97
N ASP A 393 -2.08 26.40 -2.89
CA ASP A 393 -2.76 27.12 -3.95
C ASP A 393 -1.98 26.99 -5.27
N LYS A 394 -2.54 27.56 -6.33
CA LYS A 394 -1.93 27.55 -7.66
C LYS A 394 -0.59 28.29 -7.71
N VAL A 395 -0.40 29.33 -6.90
CA VAL A 395 0.75 30.24 -6.93
C VAL A 395 1.95 29.65 -6.18
N SER A 396 1.74 29.25 -4.93
CA SER A 396 2.67 28.51 -4.07
C SER A 396 3.16 27.22 -4.73
N SER A 397 2.30 26.58 -5.52
CA SER A 397 2.63 25.33 -6.22
C SER A 397 3.35 25.53 -7.57
N ALA A 398 3.55 26.76 -8.04
CA ALA A 398 4.21 27.04 -9.33
C ALA A 398 5.75 27.12 -9.24
N GLY A 399 6.31 27.31 -8.03
CA GLY A 399 7.76 27.50 -7.81
C GLY A 399 8.58 26.22 -7.60
N LEU A 400 7.93 25.07 -7.41
CA LEU A 400 8.57 23.77 -7.15
C LEU A 400 8.66 22.97 -8.45
N GLY A 401 9.63 23.30 -9.29
CA GLY A 401 10.08 22.43 -10.36
C GLY A 401 11.19 21.51 -9.84
N PHE A 402 11.19 20.23 -10.23
CA PHE A 402 12.23 19.24 -9.90
C PHE A 402 13.62 19.88 -9.80
N ALA A 403 14.07 20.18 -8.59
CA ALA A 403 15.43 20.60 -8.35
C ALA A 403 16.31 19.40 -8.71
N ARG A 404 16.98 19.48 -9.86
CA ARG A 404 18.00 18.52 -10.28
C ARG A 404 19.00 18.40 -9.13
N ARG A 405 19.07 17.25 -8.46
CA ARG A 405 20.23 16.96 -7.60
C ARG A 405 21.48 17.10 -8.49
N PRO A 406 22.49 17.89 -8.10
CA PRO A 406 23.75 17.90 -8.82
C PRO A 406 24.35 16.49 -8.72
N ARG A 407 24.80 15.95 -9.86
CA ARG A 407 25.63 14.75 -9.89
C ARG A 407 26.83 15.02 -8.99
N GLN A 408 26.96 14.26 -7.91
CA GLN A 408 28.26 14.09 -7.29
C GLN A 408 29.03 13.13 -8.19
N ASP A 409 30.00 13.68 -8.91
CA ASP A 409 31.00 12.90 -9.60
C ASP A 409 31.81 12.14 -8.55
N LEU A 410 31.68 10.81 -8.56
CA LEU A 410 32.57 9.91 -7.83
C LEU A 410 33.88 9.83 -8.63
N GLY A 411 34.91 10.51 -8.11
CA GLY A 411 36.31 10.25 -8.44
C GLY A 411 36.87 9.08 -7.64
#